data_AF-K3X467-F1
#
_entry.id   AF-K3X467-F1
#
_cell.length_a   1.000
_cell.length_b   1.000
_cell.length_c   1.000
_cell.angle_alpha   90.00
_cell.angle_beta   90.00
_cell.angle_gamma   90.00
#
_symmetry.space_group_name_H-M   'P 1'
#
loop_
_entity.id
_entity.type
_entity.pdbx_description
1 polymer ?
#
loop_
_entity_poly.entity_id
_entity_poly.type
_entity_poly.pdbx_seq_one_letter_code
_entity_poly.pdbx_strand_id
1 'polypeptide(L)'
;MALARTISCIISQLVDYLAIILGIPVSLTDLKYFDPEIYKSMKWIRENNGVDALDLDFTVTDRRGEDVVAIDLIPNGANIEVTDDNKEE
;
A
#
# COMPACT_ATOMS: atom_id res chain seq x y z
N MET A 1 23.90 -23.84 -1.38
CA MET A 1 22.69 -23.50 -0.58
C MET A 1 22.24 -22.04 -0.74
N ALA A 2 23.13 -21.08 -1.05
CA ALA A 2 22.76 -19.67 -1.31
C ALA A 2 21.96 -19.46 -2.61
N LEU A 3 22.36 -20.13 -3.70
CA LEU A 3 21.73 -19.98 -5.02
C LEU A 3 20.22 -20.28 -5.03
N ALA A 4 19.79 -21.34 -4.33
CA ALA A 4 18.39 -21.74 -4.23
C ALA A 4 17.54 -20.71 -3.46
N ARG A 5 18.12 -20.06 -2.44
CA ARG A 5 17.46 -18.98 -1.70
C ARG A 5 17.33 -17.71 -2.55
N THR A 6 18.36 -17.38 -3.31
CA THR A 6 18.34 -16.23 -4.23
C THR A 6 17.31 -16.41 -5.33
N ILE A 7 17.24 -17.59 -5.94
CA ILE A 7 16.25 -17.90 -6.99
C ILE A 7 14.82 -17.86 -6.43
N SER A 8 14.60 -18.40 -5.23
CA SER A 8 13.28 -18.32 -4.58
C SER A 8 12.86 -16.88 -4.28
N CYS A 9 13.79 -16.02 -3.86
CA CYS A 9 13.51 -14.61 -3.59
C CYS A 9 13.10 -13.86 -4.86
N ILE A 10 13.82 -14.10 -5.96
CA ILE A 10 13.53 -13.46 -7.26
C ILE A 10 12.15 -13.90 -7.78
N ILE A 11 11.79 -15.17 -7.64
CA ILE A 11 10.47 -15.67 -8.07
C ILE A 11 9.35 -15.03 -7.23
N SER A 12 9.52 -14.91 -5.91
CA SER A 12 8.56 -14.23 -5.05
C SER A 12 8.38 -12.75 -5.45
N GLN A 13 9.47 -12.00 -5.59
CA GLN A 13 9.41 -10.59 -6.02
C GLN A 13 8.74 -10.41 -7.39
N LEU A 14 8.96 -11.35 -8.32
CA LEU A 14 8.34 -11.31 -9.64
C LEU A 14 6.82 -11.57 -9.58
N VAL A 15 6.38 -12.47 -8.71
CA VAL A 15 4.96 -12.81 -8.54
C VAL A 15 4.20 -11.65 -7.89
N ASP A 16 4.81 -10.99 -6.90
CA ASP A 16 4.21 -9.82 -6.24
C ASP A 16 4.08 -8.64 -7.22
N TYR A 17 5.09 -8.43 -8.07
CA TYR A 17 5.04 -7.42 -9.11
C TYR A 17 3.96 -7.71 -10.17
N LEU A 18 3.77 -8.98 -10.52
CA LEU A 18 2.73 -9.40 -11.46
C LEU A 18 1.32 -9.20 -10.85
N ALA A 19 1.15 -9.44 -9.55
CA ALA A 19 -0.12 -9.24 -8.86
C ALA A 19 -0.54 -7.75 -8.85
N ILE A 20 0.42 -6.84 -8.66
CA ILE A 20 0.21 -5.39 -8.75
C ILE A 20 -0.19 -4.98 -10.16
N ILE A 21 0.51 -5.46 -11.19
CA ILE A 21 0.18 -5.16 -12.60
C ILE A 21 -1.19 -5.70 -13.00
N LEU A 22 -1.61 -6.84 -12.44
CA LEU A 22 -2.89 -7.48 -12.73
C LEU A 22 -4.07 -6.89 -11.92
N GLY A 23 -3.83 -5.93 -11.02
CA GLY A 23 -4.88 -5.34 -10.19
C GLY A 23 -5.49 -6.33 -9.19
N ILE A 24 -4.75 -7.38 -8.82
CA ILE A 24 -5.17 -8.33 -7.80
C ILE A 24 -5.04 -7.61 -6.45
N PRO A 25 -6.04 -7.67 -5.55
CA PRO A 25 -5.93 -7.06 -4.23
C PRO A 25 -4.75 -7.69 -3.47
N VAL A 26 -3.66 -6.93 -3.42
CA VAL A 26 -2.41 -7.31 -2.74
C VAL A 26 -2.67 -7.23 -1.24
N SER A 27 -2.37 -8.29 -0.50
CA SER A 27 -2.53 -8.25 0.94
C SER A 27 -1.43 -7.37 1.56
N LEU A 28 -1.72 -6.73 2.70
CA LEU A 28 -0.70 -5.98 3.47
C LEU A 28 0.58 -6.82 3.72
N THR A 29 0.47 -8.16 3.78
CA THR A 29 1.63 -9.05 3.98
C THR A 29 2.57 -9.07 2.78
N ASP A 30 2.05 -8.93 1.56
CA ASP A 30 2.82 -8.95 0.32
C ASP A 30 3.56 -7.61 0.14
N LEU A 31 2.93 -6.51 0.61
CA LEU A 31 3.55 -5.18 0.63
C LEU A 31 4.83 -5.15 1.49
N LYS A 32 4.95 -6.00 2.52
CA LYS A 32 6.17 -6.12 3.34
C LYS A 32 7.41 -6.49 2.51
N TYR A 33 7.23 -7.29 1.46
CA TYR A 33 8.31 -7.76 0.60
C TYR A 33 8.55 -6.82 -0.59
N PHE A 34 7.51 -6.11 -1.02
CA PHE A 34 7.57 -5.16 -2.11
C PHE A 34 8.08 -3.78 -1.67
N ASP A 35 7.41 -3.18 -0.69
CA ASP A 35 7.74 -1.88 -0.12
C ASP A 35 7.64 -1.92 1.42
N PRO A 36 8.75 -2.21 2.11
CA PRO A 36 8.75 -2.29 3.57
C PRO A 36 8.52 -0.93 4.25
N GLU A 37 8.68 0.20 3.56
CA GLU A 37 8.42 1.53 4.14
C GLU A 37 6.94 1.87 4.12
N ILE A 38 6.26 1.63 2.99
CA ILE A 38 4.80 1.77 2.91
C ILE A 38 4.12 0.77 3.85
N TYR A 39 4.60 -0.47 3.90
CA TYR A 39 4.10 -1.47 4.85
C TYR A 39 4.21 -1.00 6.30
N LYS A 40 5.35 -0.43 6.72
CA LYS A 40 5.51 0.12 8.08
C LYS A 40 4.55 1.27 8.34
N SER A 41 4.38 2.16 7.37
CA SER A 41 3.50 3.33 7.48
C SER A 41 2.04 2.91 7.61
N MET A 42 1.55 2.04 6.72
CA MET A 42 0.19 1.49 6.79
C MET A 42 -0.03 0.67 8.06
N LYS A 43 0.95 -0.13 8.48
CA LYS A 43 0.89 -0.88 9.73
C LYS A 43 0.81 0.06 10.94
N TRP A 44 1.57 1.17 10.92
CA TRP A 44 1.53 2.17 11.98
C TRP A 44 0.15 2.82 12.07
N ILE A 45 -0.42 3.26 10.95
CA ILE A 45 -1.77 3.83 10.87
C ILE A 45 -2.78 2.85 11.46
N ARG A 46 -2.71 1.58 11.07
CA ARG A 46 -3.63 0.55 11.57
C ARG A 46 -3.50 0.25 13.07
N GLU A 47 -2.27 0.19 13.60
CA GLU A 47 -2.01 -0.24 14.98
C GLU A 47 -2.00 0.90 16.01
N ASN A 48 -1.87 2.16 15.57
CA ASN A 48 -1.81 3.32 16.47
C ASN A 48 -3.11 4.11 16.42
N ASN A 49 -3.38 4.83 17.50
CA ASN A 49 -4.52 5.72 17.64
C ASN A 49 -4.08 7.18 17.47
N GLY A 50 -5.01 8.05 17.06
CA GLY A 50 -4.74 9.45 16.71
C GLY A 50 -4.28 9.63 15.27
N VAL A 51 -4.72 8.75 14.36
CA VAL A 51 -4.45 8.90 12.92
C VAL A 51 -5.10 10.15 12.33
N ASP A 52 -6.12 10.69 13.00
CA ASP A 52 -6.79 11.95 12.64
C ASP A 52 -5.80 13.13 12.60
N ALA A 53 -4.71 13.06 13.38
CA ALA A 53 -3.67 14.10 13.40
C ALA A 53 -2.73 14.04 12.17
N LEU A 54 -2.82 12.99 11.35
CA LEU A 54 -2.02 12.84 10.13
C LEU A 54 -2.64 13.53 8.92
N ASP A 55 -3.89 14.02 9.03
CA ASP A 55 -4.59 14.74 7.94
C ASP A 55 -4.56 13.95 6.63
N LEU A 56 -4.90 12.65 6.73
CA LEU A 56 -4.95 11.72 5.62
C LEU A 56 -6.38 11.62 5.08
N ASP A 57 -6.50 11.44 3.77
CA ASP A 57 -7.75 11.14 3.08
C ASP A 57 -7.68 9.76 2.41
N PHE A 58 -8.82 9.26 1.93
CA PHE A 58 -8.86 8.00 1.18
C PHE A 58 -8.48 8.21 -0.29
N THR A 59 -7.34 8.84 -0.54
CA THR A 59 -6.78 8.98 -1.90
C THR A 59 -5.37 8.40 -1.99
N VAL A 60 -5.00 8.00 -3.20
CA VAL A 60 -3.63 7.64 -3.54
C VAL A 60 -3.13 8.55 -4.64
N THR A 61 -1.90 9.02 -4.48
CA THR A 61 -1.24 9.82 -5.50
C THR A 61 -0.54 8.91 -6.50
N ASP A 62 -1.02 8.89 -7.74
CA ASP A 62 -0.45 8.13 -8.85
C ASP A 62 0.30 9.08 -9.80
N ARG A 63 1.57 8.78 -10.08
CA ARG A 63 2.40 9.60 -10.98
C ARG A 63 2.42 8.96 -12.36
N ARG A 64 1.68 9.55 -13.31
CA ARG A 64 1.59 9.11 -14.70
C ARG A 64 2.48 10.01 -15.57
N GLY A 65 3.77 9.71 -15.60
CA GLY A 65 4.75 10.51 -16.33
C GLY A 65 5.04 11.84 -15.62
N GLU A 66 4.71 12.96 -16.27
CA GLU A 66 4.84 14.30 -15.68
C GLU A 66 3.63 14.68 -14.82
N ASP A 67 2.49 14.01 -15.01
CA ASP A 67 1.26 14.29 -14.28
C ASP A 67 1.20 13.55 -12.95
N VAL A 68 0.74 14.24 -11.92
CA VAL A 68 0.44 13.69 -10.60
C VAL A 68 -1.08 13.73 -10.45
N VAL A 69 -1.71 12.56 -10.41
CA VAL A 69 -3.15 12.43 -10.28
C VAL A 69 -3.50 11.80 -8.93
N ALA A 70 -4.41 12.42 -8.20
CA ALA A 70 -5.01 11.81 -7.03
C ALA A 70 -6.15 10.88 -7.49
N ILE A 71 -6.12 9.65 -7.00
CA ILE A 71 -7.12 8.63 -7.29
C ILE A 71 -7.80 8.27 -5.97
N ASP A 72 -9.11 8.41 -5.93
CA ASP A 72 -9.92 8.00 -4.78
C ASP A 72 -9.84 6.48 -4.58
N LEU A 73 -9.51 6.03 -3.36
CA LEU A 73 -9.50 4.62 -2.96
C LEU A 73 -10.92 4.09 -2.72
N ILE A 74 -11.80 4.95 -2.19
CA ILE A 74 -13.23 4.70 -1.99
C ILE A 74 -14.05 5.82 -2.67
N PRO A 75 -15.34 5.62 -2.97
CA PRO A 75 -16.15 6.68 -3.58
C PRO A 75 -16.13 7.97 -2.75
N ASN A 76 -15.70 9.09 -3.36
CA ASN A 76 -15.48 10.38 -2.70
C ASN A 76 -14.39 10.38 -1.61
N GLY A 77 -13.38 9.52 -1.73
CA GLY A 77 -12.31 9.35 -0.74
C GLY A 77 -11.56 10.63 -0.39
N ALA A 78 -11.36 11.54 -1.35
CA ALA A 78 -10.78 12.87 -1.10
C ALA A 78 -11.56 13.76 -0.10
N ASN A 79 -12.83 13.43 0.19
CA ASN A 79 -13.66 14.18 1.15
C ASN A 79 -13.88 13.40 2.46
N ILE A 80 -13.24 12.25 2.61
CA ILE A 80 -13.38 11.38 3.78
C ILE A 80 -12.01 11.37 4.47
N GLU A 81 -11.96 11.93 5.67
CA GLU A 81 -10.74 11.90 6.48
C GLU A 81 -10.54 10.51 7.08
N VAL A 82 -9.28 10.07 7.15
CA VAL A 82 -8.91 8.83 7.82
C VAL A 82 -8.86 9.08 9.33
N THR A 83 -9.73 8.38 10.03
CA THR A 83 -9.94 8.44 11.47
C THR A 83 -9.70 7.06 12.09
N ASP A 84 -9.57 7.00 13.42
CA ASP A 84 -9.41 5.72 14.11
C ASP A 84 -10.56 4.74 13.89
N ASP A 85 -11.76 5.24 13.56
CA ASP A 85 -12.96 4.45 13.32
C ASP A 85 -13.05 3.86 11.91
N ASN A 86 -12.38 4.47 10.91
CA ASN A 86 -12.48 4.07 9.50
C ASN A 86 -11.16 3.57 8.89
N LYS A 87 -10.04 3.56 9.64
CA LYS A 87 -8.71 3.13 9.19
C LYS A 87 -8.59 1.67 8.70
N GLU A 88 -9.64 0.87 8.85
CA GLU A 88 -9.71 -0.52 8.38
C GLU A 88 -10.59 -0.72 7.13
N GLU A 89 -11.24 0.34 6.61
CA GLU A 89 -11.98 0.31 5.34
C GLU A 89 -11.07 0.35 4.10
#